data_AF-A0A961S5N8-F1
#
_entry.id   AF-A0A961S5N8-F1
#
_cell.length_a   1.000
_cell.length_b   1.000
_cell.length_c   1.000
_cell.angle_alpha   90.00
_cell.angle_beta   90.00
_cell.angle_gamma   90.00
#
_symmetry.space_group_name_H-M   'P 1'
#
loop_
_entity.id
_entity.type
_entity.pdbx_description
1 polymer ?
#
loop_
_entity_poly.entity_id
_entity_poly.type
_entity_poly.pdbx_seq_one_letter_code
_entity_poly.pdbx_strand_id
1 'polypeptide(L)'
;GCQFTHGMVHNVSYTGLPLKVLLDQAGVKANGQWLLAEGADAVAMTRSIPLSKALDDCMVAWAMNGEALRPEQGYPLRLVVPGWEGSMWIKWLRRLKIGDRPWEHREETSKYTDLLADGRARRHTWVMDAKSVVTNPSPQAPLKHKGPNVLSGLAWSGRGSITRVDITVDGGRNWFAARIDGPASPLSIVRFYADI
;
A
#
# COMPACT_ATOMS: atom_id res chain seq x y z
N GLY A 1 14.03 12.30 -10.25
CA GLY A 1 12.73 12.95 -10.02
C GLY A 1 11.79 12.04 -9.26
N CYS A 2 10.53 12.43 -9.09
CA CYS A 2 9.57 11.73 -8.23
C CYS A 2 9.32 10.27 -8.62
N GLN A 3 9.55 9.91 -9.90
CA GLN A 3 9.49 8.51 -10.36
C GLN A 3 10.40 7.58 -9.55
N PHE A 4 11.62 8.03 -9.22
CA PHE A 4 12.60 7.18 -8.54
C PHE A 4 12.50 7.25 -7.02
N THR A 5 12.07 8.39 -6.48
CA THR A 5 12.00 8.60 -5.02
C THR A 5 10.65 8.21 -4.42
N HIS A 6 9.58 8.22 -5.22
CA HIS A 6 8.20 7.99 -4.77
C HIS A 6 7.39 7.06 -5.69
N GLY A 7 7.95 6.59 -6.81
CA GLY A 7 7.22 5.81 -7.81
C GLY A 7 7.04 4.32 -7.50
N MET A 8 7.51 3.82 -6.36
CA MET A 8 7.20 2.47 -5.87
C MET A 8 5.79 2.42 -5.27
N VAL A 9 4.80 2.88 -6.02
CA VAL A 9 3.40 2.97 -5.63
C VAL A 9 2.52 2.86 -6.87
N HIS A 10 1.35 2.25 -6.72
CA HIS A 10 0.31 2.27 -7.75
C HIS A 10 -1.07 2.27 -7.07
N ASN A 11 -2.10 2.73 -7.80
CA ASN A 11 -3.48 2.77 -7.32
C ASN A 11 -4.40 2.24 -8.43
N VAL A 12 -5.12 1.17 -8.13
CA VAL A 12 -5.94 0.43 -9.09
C VAL A 12 -7.21 -0.08 -8.41
N SER A 13 -8.25 -0.36 -9.19
CA SER A 13 -9.44 -1.04 -8.70
C SER A 13 -9.23 -2.54 -8.76
N TYR A 14 -9.45 -3.26 -7.67
CA TYR A 14 -9.33 -4.72 -7.64
C TYR A 14 -10.70 -5.39 -7.72
N THR A 15 -10.73 -6.56 -8.38
CA THR A 15 -11.88 -7.46 -8.35
C THR A 15 -11.42 -8.82 -7.83
N GLY A 16 -12.18 -9.32 -6.85
CA GLY A 16 -11.78 -10.47 -6.06
C GLY A 16 -12.87 -10.92 -5.09
N LEU A 17 -12.46 -11.81 -4.18
CA LEU A 17 -13.30 -12.31 -3.10
C LEU A 17 -12.71 -11.87 -1.76
N PRO A 18 -13.51 -11.29 -0.84
CA PRO A 18 -13.05 -11.01 0.52
C PRO A 18 -12.47 -12.29 1.15
N LEU A 19 -11.30 -12.16 1.74
CA LEU A 19 -10.58 -13.30 2.32
C LEU A 19 -11.39 -13.97 3.43
N LYS A 20 -12.17 -13.18 4.17
CA LYS A 20 -13.15 -13.66 5.15
C LYS A 20 -14.02 -14.79 4.62
N VAL A 21 -14.54 -14.69 3.40
CA VAL A 21 -15.44 -15.71 2.82
C VAL A 21 -14.71 -17.04 2.65
N LEU A 22 -13.45 -17.03 2.21
CA LEU A 22 -12.64 -18.24 2.07
C LEU A 22 -12.31 -18.85 3.44
N LEU A 23 -12.02 -18.01 4.43
CA LEU A 23 -11.71 -18.45 5.78
C LEU A 23 -12.93 -19.05 6.50
N ASP A 24 -14.10 -18.43 6.34
CA ASP A 24 -15.37 -18.94 6.86
C ASP A 24 -15.68 -20.31 6.22
N GLN A 25 -15.50 -20.45 4.91
CA GLN A 25 -15.69 -21.72 4.20
C GLN A 25 -14.70 -22.80 4.64
N ALA A 26 -13.46 -22.42 4.97
CA ALA A 26 -12.44 -23.35 5.46
C ALA A 26 -12.68 -23.81 6.90
N GLY A 27 -13.52 -23.12 7.67
CA GLY A 27 -13.81 -23.44 9.07
C GLY A 27 -12.59 -23.20 9.98
N VAL A 28 -12.12 -21.96 10.05
CA VAL A 28 -11.00 -21.58 10.94
C VAL A 28 -11.31 -22.00 12.38
N LYS A 29 -10.40 -22.78 12.98
CA LYS A 29 -10.50 -23.22 14.37
C LYS A 29 -10.33 -22.05 15.34
N ALA A 30 -10.94 -22.15 16.52
CA ALA A 30 -10.94 -21.08 17.53
C ALA A 30 -9.55 -20.65 18.00
N ASN A 31 -8.52 -21.50 17.87
CA ASN A 31 -7.14 -21.17 18.23
C ASN A 31 -6.35 -20.49 17.09
N GLY A 32 -6.94 -20.33 15.90
CA GLY A 32 -6.33 -19.61 14.80
C GLY A 32 -6.28 -18.11 15.08
N GLN A 33 -5.08 -17.54 15.11
CA GLN A 33 -4.86 -16.11 15.35
C GLN A 33 -4.07 -15.43 14.22
N TRP A 34 -3.37 -16.22 13.41
CA TRP A 34 -2.50 -15.76 12.35
C TRP A 34 -2.74 -16.53 11.06
N LEU A 35 -2.44 -15.86 9.96
CA LEU A 35 -2.51 -16.37 8.61
C LEU A 35 -1.14 -16.20 7.93
N LEU A 36 -0.54 -17.29 7.50
CA LEU A 36 0.58 -17.27 6.57
C LEU A 36 0.03 -17.22 5.13
N ALA A 37 0.37 -16.17 4.40
CA ALA A 37 0.17 -16.11 2.95
C ALA A 37 1.48 -16.42 2.22
N GLU A 38 1.41 -17.21 1.16
CA GLU A 38 2.59 -17.71 0.44
C GLU A 38 2.42 -17.67 -1.09
N GLY A 39 3.42 -17.13 -1.77
CA GLY A 39 3.53 -17.06 -3.23
C GLY A 39 4.06 -18.35 -3.87
N ALA A 40 3.72 -18.55 -5.13
CA ALA A 40 4.12 -19.71 -5.94
C ALA A 40 5.50 -19.56 -6.59
N ASP A 41 6.11 -18.38 -6.51
CA ASP A 41 7.43 -18.10 -7.05
C ASP A 41 8.53 -18.84 -6.28
N ALA A 42 9.73 -18.91 -6.86
CA ALA A 42 10.85 -19.66 -6.29
C ALA A 42 11.33 -19.11 -4.94
N VAL A 43 11.13 -17.81 -4.68
CA VAL A 43 11.43 -17.20 -3.37
C VAL A 43 10.39 -17.62 -2.33
N ALA A 44 9.23 -18.10 -2.77
CA ALA A 44 8.08 -18.44 -1.94
C ALA A 44 7.79 -17.31 -0.95
N MET A 45 7.58 -16.08 -1.48
CA MET A 45 7.35 -14.90 -0.66
C MET A 45 6.28 -15.20 0.38
N THR A 46 6.62 -15.04 1.66
CA THR A 46 5.75 -15.37 2.79
C THR A 46 5.59 -14.20 3.72
N ARG A 47 4.37 -13.99 4.20
CA ARG A 47 4.06 -12.99 5.24
C ARG A 47 3.02 -13.51 6.20
N SER A 48 3.23 -13.24 7.48
CA SER A 48 2.28 -13.46 8.57
C SER A 48 1.35 -12.27 8.70
N ILE A 49 0.05 -12.53 8.68
CA ILE A 49 -1.02 -11.54 8.79
C ILE A 49 -1.87 -11.90 10.00
N PRO A 50 -2.09 -10.97 10.95
CA PRO A 50 -3.07 -11.19 12.02
C PRO A 50 -4.43 -11.52 11.43
N LEU A 51 -5.10 -12.54 11.98
CA LEU A 51 -6.39 -12.99 11.47
C LEU A 51 -7.44 -11.88 11.53
N SER A 52 -7.35 -10.98 12.52
CA SER A 52 -8.23 -9.79 12.61
C SER A 52 -8.15 -8.91 11.36
N LYS A 53 -6.96 -8.64 10.83
CA LYS A 53 -6.78 -7.90 9.57
C LYS A 53 -7.28 -8.71 8.37
N ALA A 54 -6.99 -10.01 8.34
CA ALA A 54 -7.43 -10.90 7.26
C ALA A 54 -8.97 -10.97 7.13
N LEU A 55 -9.69 -10.90 8.25
CA LEU A 55 -11.15 -10.94 8.31
C LEU A 55 -11.82 -9.58 8.08
N ASP A 56 -11.08 -8.48 8.23
CA ASP A 56 -11.58 -7.12 8.11
C ASP A 56 -11.74 -6.70 6.63
N ASP A 57 -10.63 -6.53 5.92
CA ASP A 57 -10.62 -5.91 4.58
C ASP A 57 -9.67 -6.56 3.56
N CYS A 58 -9.03 -7.69 3.91
CA CYS A 58 -8.19 -8.42 2.97
C CYS A 58 -9.03 -9.11 1.88
N MET A 59 -8.45 -9.24 0.69
CA MET A 59 -9.10 -9.85 -0.47
C MET A 59 -8.13 -10.70 -1.28
N VAL A 60 -8.62 -11.82 -1.82
CA VAL A 60 -7.94 -12.56 -2.88
C VAL A 60 -8.47 -12.02 -4.22
N ALA A 61 -7.60 -11.37 -4.99
CA ALA A 61 -7.95 -10.72 -6.25
C ALA A 61 -7.45 -11.50 -7.46
N TRP A 62 -8.24 -11.53 -8.54
CA TRP A 62 -7.89 -12.10 -9.84
C TRP A 62 -7.92 -11.07 -10.99
N ALA A 63 -8.42 -9.87 -10.73
CA ALA A 63 -8.49 -8.79 -11.70
C ALA A 63 -8.10 -7.43 -11.11
N MET A 64 -7.52 -6.58 -11.95
CA MET A 64 -7.17 -5.19 -11.66
C MET A 64 -7.61 -4.29 -12.83
N ASN A 65 -8.29 -3.18 -12.52
CA ASN A 65 -8.85 -2.24 -13.49
C ASN A 65 -9.78 -2.90 -14.54
N GLY A 66 -10.58 -3.87 -14.12
CA GLY A 66 -11.56 -4.53 -14.99
C GLY A 66 -11.01 -5.66 -15.86
N GLU A 67 -9.69 -5.89 -15.85
CA GLU A 67 -9.04 -6.96 -16.61
C GLU A 67 -8.32 -7.95 -15.67
N ALA A 68 -7.98 -9.13 -16.17
CA ALA A 68 -7.17 -10.09 -15.43
C ALA A 68 -5.86 -9.45 -14.93
N LEU A 69 -5.36 -9.92 -13.79
CA LEU A 69 -4.03 -9.50 -13.31
C LEU A 69 -2.99 -9.70 -14.40
N ARG A 70 -2.06 -8.76 -14.54
CA ARG A 70 -0.87 -8.98 -15.37
C ARG A 70 0.05 -10.00 -14.70
N PRO A 71 0.87 -10.76 -15.45
CA PRO A 71 1.81 -11.72 -14.88
C PRO A 71 2.69 -11.13 -13.77
N GLU A 72 3.24 -9.93 -13.98
CA GLU A 72 4.10 -9.23 -13.02
C GLU A 72 3.35 -8.71 -11.79
N GLN A 73 2.02 -8.63 -11.86
CA GLN A 73 1.12 -8.22 -10.78
C GLN A 73 0.50 -9.38 -10.02
N GLY A 74 0.83 -10.63 -10.38
CA GLY A 74 0.51 -11.83 -9.61
C GLY A 74 -0.57 -12.72 -10.22
N TYR A 75 -0.79 -12.70 -11.54
CA TYR A 75 -1.70 -13.64 -12.20
C TYR A 75 -1.43 -15.11 -11.80
N PRO A 76 -2.45 -15.93 -11.51
CA PRO A 76 -3.88 -15.62 -11.60
C PRO A 76 -4.48 -15.02 -10.33
N LEU A 77 -3.79 -15.14 -9.19
CA LEU A 77 -4.29 -14.72 -7.88
C LEU A 77 -3.24 -13.97 -7.09
N ARG A 78 -3.64 -12.86 -6.46
CA ARG A 78 -2.84 -12.17 -5.46
C ARG A 78 -3.65 -11.89 -4.20
N LEU A 79 -2.94 -11.71 -3.10
CA LEU A 79 -3.50 -11.09 -1.91
C LEU A 79 -3.45 -9.55 -2.04
N VAL A 80 -4.54 -8.91 -1.61
CA VAL A 80 -4.71 -7.47 -1.47
C VAL A 80 -4.91 -7.17 0.02
N VAL A 81 -4.07 -6.30 0.58
CA VAL A 81 -4.03 -5.98 2.02
C VAL A 81 -4.10 -4.46 2.19
N PRO A 82 -5.30 -3.86 2.10
CA PRO A 82 -5.45 -2.40 2.03
C PRO A 82 -4.74 -1.66 3.18
N GLY A 83 -4.04 -0.58 2.83
CA GLY A 83 -3.31 0.28 3.78
C GLY A 83 -2.02 -0.29 4.36
N TRP A 84 -1.71 -1.56 4.13
CA TRP A 84 -0.47 -2.18 4.61
C TRP A 84 0.62 -2.19 3.52
N GLU A 85 1.87 -2.31 3.93
CA GLU A 85 3.04 -2.30 3.05
C GLU A 85 2.95 -3.34 1.92
N GLY A 86 3.45 -2.99 0.74
CA GLY A 86 3.27 -3.77 -0.48
C GLY A 86 3.86 -5.19 -0.43
N SER A 87 4.82 -5.45 0.46
CA SER A 87 5.40 -6.78 0.67
C SER A 87 4.41 -7.78 1.26
N MET A 88 3.33 -7.32 1.88
CA MET A 88 2.24 -8.17 2.38
C MET A 88 1.24 -8.58 1.29
N TRP A 89 1.31 -7.96 0.12
CA TRP A 89 0.37 -8.19 -0.98
C TRP A 89 0.88 -9.32 -1.87
N ILE A 90 0.92 -10.52 -1.29
CA ILE A 90 1.53 -11.73 -1.89
C ILE A 90 0.99 -11.99 -3.29
N LYS A 91 1.89 -11.98 -4.27
CA LYS A 91 1.60 -12.29 -5.67
C LYS A 91 1.70 -13.80 -5.92
N TRP A 92 1.04 -14.28 -6.97
CA TRP A 92 1.02 -15.69 -7.34
C TRP A 92 0.60 -16.57 -6.15
N LEU A 93 -0.45 -16.15 -5.45
CA LEU A 93 -0.86 -16.73 -4.17
C LEU A 93 -1.19 -18.21 -4.35
N ARG A 94 -0.49 -19.10 -3.63
CA ARG A 94 -0.71 -20.55 -3.68
C ARG A 94 -1.20 -21.16 -2.38
N ARG A 95 -0.90 -20.54 -1.24
CA ARG A 95 -1.23 -21.12 0.07
C ARG A 95 -1.58 -20.07 1.09
N LEU A 96 -2.62 -20.40 1.86
CA LEU A 96 -3.09 -19.71 3.04
C LEU A 96 -3.08 -20.73 4.18
N LYS A 97 -2.29 -20.49 5.23
CA LYS A 97 -2.15 -21.42 6.36
C LYS A 97 -2.46 -20.72 7.68
N ILE A 98 -3.37 -21.31 8.45
CA ILE A 98 -3.72 -20.80 9.78
C ILE A 98 -2.73 -21.30 10.83
N GLY A 99 -2.37 -20.40 11.75
CA GLY A 99 -1.52 -20.67 12.89
C GLY A 99 -1.96 -19.87 14.11
N ASP A 100 -1.38 -20.18 15.26
CA ASP A 100 -1.58 -19.52 16.55
C ASP A 100 -0.58 -18.38 16.80
N ARG A 101 0.51 -18.32 16.02
CA ARG A 101 1.59 -17.33 16.11
C ARG A 101 2.10 -16.90 14.73
N PRO A 102 2.77 -15.75 14.60
CA PRO A 102 3.45 -15.40 13.35
C PRO A 102 4.59 -16.40 13.07
N TRP A 103 4.89 -16.58 11.79
CA TRP A 103 5.91 -17.51 11.32
C TRP A 103 7.33 -17.00 11.48
N GLU A 104 7.53 -15.68 11.62
CA GLU A 104 8.85 -15.08 11.84
C GLU A 104 9.82 -15.42 10.69
N HIS A 105 9.30 -15.48 9.47
CA HIS A 105 10.11 -15.77 8.28
C HIS A 105 11.02 -14.58 7.90
N ARG A 106 11.91 -14.81 6.93
CA ARG A 106 12.91 -13.83 6.46
C ARG A 106 12.32 -12.45 6.19
N GLU A 107 11.18 -12.40 5.51
CA GLU A 107 10.55 -11.16 5.02
C GLU A 107 9.72 -10.41 6.08
N GLU A 108 9.85 -10.79 7.35
CA GLU A 108 9.31 -10.09 8.52
C GLU A 108 10.26 -10.10 9.74
N THR A 109 11.51 -10.53 9.52
CA THR A 109 12.59 -10.56 10.52
C THR A 109 13.85 -9.91 9.98
N SER A 110 14.43 -10.47 8.92
CA SER A 110 15.63 -9.95 8.25
C SER A 110 15.33 -8.77 7.33
N LYS A 111 14.16 -8.79 6.69
CA LYS A 111 13.64 -7.71 5.84
C LYS A 111 12.37 -7.15 6.44
N TYR A 112 11.99 -5.95 6.00
CA TYR A 112 10.81 -5.24 6.48
C TYR A 112 10.80 -5.09 8.01
N THR A 113 11.99 -4.81 8.55
CA THR A 113 12.21 -4.42 9.93
C THR A 113 13.02 -3.13 9.94
N ASP A 114 12.63 -2.21 10.80
CA ASP A 114 13.16 -0.85 10.79
C ASP A 114 14.22 -0.72 11.89
N LEU A 115 15.49 -0.61 11.48
CA LEU A 115 16.60 -0.38 12.40
C LEU A 115 16.48 1.02 13.00
N LEU A 116 16.43 1.09 14.34
CA LEU A 116 16.37 2.32 15.11
C LEU A 116 17.79 2.77 15.50
N ALA A 117 17.91 4.04 15.90
CA ALA A 117 19.19 4.64 16.29
C ALA A 117 19.88 3.95 17.48
N ASP A 118 19.13 3.23 18.32
CA ASP A 118 19.64 2.49 19.48
C ASP A 118 20.08 1.05 19.14
N GLY A 119 20.07 0.67 17.86
CA GLY A 119 20.45 -0.65 17.38
C GLY A 119 19.35 -1.71 17.48
N ARG A 120 18.17 -1.40 18.03
CA ARG A 120 17.01 -2.31 18.00
C ARG A 120 16.27 -2.18 16.67
N ALA A 121 15.60 -3.24 16.26
CA ALA A 121 14.75 -3.23 15.07
C ALA A 121 13.27 -3.25 15.46
N ARG A 122 12.48 -2.32 14.92
CA ARG A 122 11.02 -2.39 15.00
C ARG A 122 10.54 -3.40 13.97
N ARG A 123 9.64 -4.28 14.39
CA ARG A 123 8.99 -5.28 13.53
C ARG A 123 7.52 -4.94 13.37
N HIS A 124 6.89 -5.51 12.35
CA HIS A 124 5.44 -5.42 12.15
C HIS A 124 4.96 -3.97 11.94
N THR A 125 5.76 -3.16 11.26
CA THR A 125 5.42 -1.80 10.80
C THR A 125 4.58 -1.84 9.53
N TRP A 126 3.40 -2.46 9.65
CA TRP A 126 2.61 -2.80 8.47
C TRP A 126 1.93 -1.60 7.82
N VAL A 127 1.33 -0.72 8.62
CA VAL A 127 0.51 0.38 8.10
C VAL A 127 1.38 1.43 7.43
N MET A 128 1.08 1.76 6.18
CA MET A 128 1.74 2.86 5.47
C MET A 128 1.19 4.20 5.98
N ASP A 129 1.99 5.00 6.67
CA ASP A 129 1.55 6.29 7.18
C ASP A 129 1.24 7.30 6.05
N ALA A 130 0.63 8.43 6.42
CA ALA A 130 0.28 9.49 5.47
C ALA A 130 1.53 10.02 4.75
N LYS A 131 1.48 10.07 3.42
CA LYS A 131 2.58 10.54 2.58
C LYS A 131 2.03 11.33 1.39
N SER A 132 2.82 12.28 0.90
CA SER A 132 2.52 13.04 -0.31
C SER A 132 3.77 13.31 -1.14
N VAL A 133 3.57 13.65 -2.42
CA VAL A 133 4.63 14.09 -3.31
C VAL A 133 4.08 15.03 -4.37
N VAL A 134 4.81 16.11 -4.66
CA VAL A 134 4.57 16.95 -5.83
C VAL A 134 5.09 16.21 -7.07
N THR A 135 4.22 15.95 -8.03
CA THR A 135 4.56 15.28 -9.30
C THR A 135 4.93 16.27 -10.39
N ASN A 136 4.35 17.48 -10.36
CA ASN A 136 4.65 18.57 -11.26
C ASN A 136 4.49 19.92 -10.54
N PRO A 137 5.42 20.89 -10.66
CA PRO A 137 6.74 20.73 -11.24
C PRO A 137 7.61 19.77 -10.42
N SER A 138 8.53 19.08 -11.07
CA SER A 138 9.48 18.17 -10.40
C SER A 138 10.81 18.16 -11.15
N PRO A 139 11.90 17.55 -10.61
CA PRO A 139 13.17 17.49 -11.32
C PRO A 139 13.11 16.85 -12.72
N GLN A 140 12.09 16.02 -13.01
CA GLN A 140 11.86 15.43 -14.33
C GLN A 140 10.86 16.24 -15.19
N ALA A 141 10.16 17.20 -14.60
CA ALA A 141 9.21 18.10 -15.25
C ALA A 141 9.46 19.54 -14.77
N PRO A 142 10.57 20.17 -15.20
CA PRO A 142 10.91 21.53 -14.79
C PRO A 142 9.94 22.54 -15.39
N LEU A 143 9.74 23.65 -14.69
CA LEU A 143 9.00 24.80 -15.21
C LEU A 143 9.72 25.36 -16.44
N LYS A 144 8.96 25.59 -17.52
CA LYS A 144 9.51 26.09 -18.80
C LYS A 144 9.28 27.58 -19.04
N HIS A 145 8.38 28.20 -18.28
CA HIS A 145 8.00 29.60 -18.44
C HIS A 145 7.62 30.22 -17.09
N LYS A 146 7.65 31.54 -17.04
CA LYS A 146 7.15 32.36 -15.93
C LYS A 146 5.65 32.61 -16.08
N GLY A 147 4.98 32.97 -14.99
CA GLY A 147 3.55 33.25 -14.96
C GLY A 147 2.75 32.14 -14.27
N PRO A 148 1.43 32.09 -14.46
CA PRO A 148 0.56 31.10 -13.85
C PRO A 148 1.00 29.67 -14.17
N ASN A 149 1.19 28.86 -13.14
CA ASN A 149 1.55 27.45 -13.24
C ASN A 149 0.66 26.60 -12.35
N VAL A 150 0.47 25.34 -12.74
CA VAL A 150 -0.29 24.38 -11.92
C VAL A 150 0.67 23.41 -11.27
N LEU A 151 0.70 23.45 -9.95
CA LEU A 151 1.30 22.42 -9.13
C LEU A 151 0.29 21.27 -9.01
N SER A 152 0.75 20.03 -9.26
CA SER A 152 -0.02 18.81 -9.03
C SER A 152 0.79 17.78 -8.27
N GLY A 153 0.11 16.98 -7.48
CA GLY A 153 0.75 15.92 -6.70
C GLY A 153 -0.21 14.81 -6.30
N LEU A 154 0.33 13.85 -5.57
CA LEU A 154 -0.39 12.69 -5.04
C LEU A 154 -0.24 12.65 -3.52
N ALA A 155 -1.30 12.27 -2.81
CA ALA A 155 -1.29 12.01 -1.38
C ALA A 155 -2.04 10.71 -1.05
N TRP A 156 -1.61 9.97 -0.03
CA TRP A 156 -2.23 8.72 0.39
C TRP A 156 -1.96 8.43 1.86
N SER A 157 -2.79 7.56 2.46
CA SER A 157 -2.63 7.10 3.84
C SER A 157 -3.18 5.69 3.99
N GLY A 158 -2.43 4.81 4.64
CA GLY A 158 -2.89 3.49 5.05
C GLY A 158 -3.77 3.50 6.29
N ARG A 159 -4.07 4.68 6.85
CA ARG A 159 -4.95 4.87 8.01
C ARG A 159 -6.34 5.42 7.68
N GLY A 160 -6.63 5.67 6.40
CA GLY A 160 -7.94 6.14 5.96
C GLY A 160 -7.85 7.13 4.80
N SER A 161 -8.82 8.03 4.74
CA SER A 161 -8.92 9.07 3.71
C SER A 161 -7.98 10.24 3.97
N ILE A 162 -7.45 10.84 2.90
CA ILE A 162 -6.78 12.14 2.99
C ILE A 162 -7.83 13.23 3.20
N THR A 163 -7.65 14.03 4.26
CA THR A 163 -8.58 15.11 4.62
C THR A 163 -8.12 16.48 4.12
N ARG A 164 -6.80 16.69 4.00
CA ARG A 164 -6.19 17.95 3.55
C ARG A 164 -4.76 17.72 3.06
N VAL A 165 -4.34 18.53 2.10
CA VAL A 165 -2.94 18.64 1.68
C VAL A 165 -2.57 20.12 1.69
N ASP A 166 -1.44 20.45 2.31
CA ASP A 166 -0.88 21.80 2.29
C ASP A 166 0.36 21.88 1.43
N ILE A 167 0.53 23.04 0.81
CA ILE A 167 1.65 23.34 -0.08
C ILE A 167 2.40 24.54 0.47
N THR A 168 3.72 24.48 0.33
CA THR A 168 4.65 25.58 0.57
C THR A 168 5.45 25.85 -0.71
N VAL A 169 5.73 27.12 -0.97
CA VAL A 169 6.65 27.56 -2.04
C VAL A 169 7.91 28.24 -1.50
N ASP A 170 8.05 28.34 -0.17
CA ASP A 170 9.16 29.05 0.50
C ASP A 170 9.93 28.16 1.52
N GLY A 171 9.90 26.85 1.31
CA GLY A 171 10.62 25.88 2.14
C GLY A 171 9.97 25.58 3.49
N GLY A 172 8.67 25.84 3.64
CA GLY A 172 7.86 25.44 4.80
C GLY A 172 7.57 26.57 5.78
N ARG A 173 7.80 27.84 5.38
CA ARG A 173 7.52 29.00 6.23
C ARG A 173 6.04 29.38 6.16
N ASN A 174 5.47 29.36 4.95
CA ASN A 174 4.06 29.64 4.72
C ASN A 174 3.39 28.46 4.00
N TRP A 175 2.13 28.21 4.35
CA TRP A 175 1.36 27.09 3.84
C TRP A 175 0.01 27.56 3.35
N PHE A 176 -0.45 26.99 2.24
CA PHE A 176 -1.80 27.18 1.73
C PHE A 176 -2.40 25.83 1.34
N ALA A 177 -3.72 25.72 1.47
CA ALA A 177 -4.44 24.48 1.21
C ALA A 177 -4.51 24.21 -0.30
N ALA A 178 -4.18 22.98 -0.69
CA ALA A 178 -4.37 22.50 -2.05
C ALA A 178 -5.82 22.08 -2.29
N ARG A 179 -6.28 22.15 -3.55
CA ARG A 179 -7.54 21.54 -3.97
C ARG A 179 -7.35 20.04 -4.17
N ILE A 180 -8.11 19.23 -3.43
CA ILE A 180 -8.18 17.78 -3.65
C ILE A 180 -9.12 17.50 -4.84
N ASP A 181 -8.71 16.59 -5.72
CA ASP A 181 -9.46 16.24 -6.93
C ASP A 181 -10.03 14.82 -6.86
N GLY A 182 -11.36 14.74 -6.96
CA GLY A 182 -12.12 13.49 -6.83
C GLY A 182 -12.43 13.08 -5.38
N PRO A 183 -13.12 11.94 -5.20
CA PRO A 183 -13.41 11.41 -3.88
C PRO A 183 -12.12 10.92 -3.21
N ALA A 184 -11.84 11.40 -2.00
CA ALA A 184 -10.75 10.90 -1.17
C ALA A 184 -11.16 9.59 -0.49
N SER A 185 -11.30 8.52 -1.29
CA SER A 185 -11.62 7.19 -0.77
C SER A 185 -10.55 6.71 0.22
N PRO A 186 -10.95 6.00 1.29
CA PRO A 186 -10.00 5.52 2.29
C PRO A 186 -8.99 4.56 1.64
N LEU A 187 -7.73 4.64 2.06
CA LEU A 187 -6.65 3.74 1.63
C LEU A 187 -6.31 3.83 0.13
N SER A 188 -6.77 4.87 -0.56
CA SER A 188 -6.50 5.14 -1.97
C SER A 188 -5.63 6.39 -2.14
N ILE A 189 -4.93 6.47 -3.26
CA ILE A 189 -4.19 7.67 -3.64
C ILE A 189 -5.18 8.73 -4.13
N VAL A 190 -5.05 9.95 -3.61
CA VAL A 190 -5.78 11.12 -4.08
C VAL A 190 -4.86 12.10 -4.82
N ARG A 191 -5.42 12.77 -5.82
CA ARG A 191 -4.76 13.85 -6.57
C ARG A 191 -5.01 15.18 -5.86
N PHE A 192 -4.01 16.05 -5.83
CA PHE A 192 -4.18 17.44 -5.39
C PHE A 192 -3.56 18.42 -6.37
N TYR A 193 -4.08 19.66 -6.36
CA TYR A 193 -3.65 20.76 -7.22
C TYR A 193 -3.50 22.07 -6.44
N ALA A 194 -2.63 22.94 -6.91
CA ALA A 194 -2.67 24.37 -6.59
C ALA A 194 -2.19 25.22 -7.76
N ASP A 195 -2.86 26.35 -7.93
CA ASP A 195 -2.49 27.38 -8.90
C ASP A 195 -1.46 28.32 -8.23
N ILE A 196 -0.28 28.46 -8.84
CA ILE A 196 0.87 29.23 -8.34
C ILE A 196 1.43 30.20 -9.39
#